data_AF-A0A8H4MCA9-F1
#
_entry.id   AF-A0A8H4MCA9-F1
#
_cell.length_a   1.000
_cell.length_b   1.000
_cell.length_c   1.000
_cell.angle_alpha   90.00
_cell.angle_beta   90.00
_cell.angle_gamma   90.00
#
_symmetry.space_group_name_H-M   'P 1'
#
loop_
_entity.id
_entity.type
_entity.pdbx_description
1 polymer ?
#
loop_
_entity_poly.entity_id
_entity_poly.type
_entity_poly.pdbx_seq_one_letter_code
_entity_poly.pdbx_strand_id
1 'polypeptide(L)'
;MSLSKEDPENLADQLVYFSLRLSSPAAFASVVDEAFAHADPDEAQFYQYLKQNNRIQSEFHVTLIHVNDRTANPGIWEKYKADYKEALSRAGSGDLTPSLGAGEVLPDHLVWDQRIMALAVKVNGKDGPLPCANANPHATIGTADDSIKAFESNDLLKRWREGDQSKGSIRSKAFPGGYTFGGSVQANFAG
;
A
#
# COMPACT_ATOMS: atom_id res chain seq x y z
N MET A 1 -30.06 -14.78 14.09
CA MET A 1 -29.10 -14.37 15.13
C MET A 1 -28.52 -13.04 14.68
N SER A 2 -28.85 -11.97 15.39
CA SER A 2 -28.32 -10.63 15.10
C SER A 2 -26.85 -10.63 15.48
N LEU A 3 -25.96 -10.23 14.56
CA LEU A 3 -24.60 -9.84 14.93
C LEU A 3 -24.75 -8.76 16.01
N SER A 4 -24.39 -9.08 17.24
CA SER A 4 -24.33 -8.12 18.34
C SER A 4 -23.42 -6.98 17.94
N LYS A 5 -23.80 -5.74 18.27
CA LYS A 5 -22.94 -4.56 18.16
C LYS A 5 -21.65 -4.86 18.93
N GLU A 6 -20.60 -5.27 18.24
CA GLU A 6 -19.28 -5.38 18.86
C GLU A 6 -18.86 -3.99 19.31
N ASP A 7 -18.37 -3.90 20.55
CA ASP A 7 -17.88 -2.65 21.13
C ASP A 7 -16.77 -2.07 20.24
N PRO A 8 -16.84 -0.80 19.82
CA PRO A 8 -15.78 -0.15 19.06
C PRO A 8 -14.38 -0.30 19.67
N GLU A 9 -14.26 -0.41 20.99
CA GLU A 9 -12.98 -0.69 21.65
C GLU A 9 -12.46 -2.09 21.33
N ASN A 10 -13.32 -3.11 21.40
CA ASN A 10 -12.95 -4.49 21.07
C ASN A 10 -12.57 -4.66 19.59
N LEU A 11 -13.22 -3.92 18.69
CA LEU A 11 -12.86 -3.90 17.27
C LEU A 11 -11.52 -3.21 17.05
N ALA A 12 -11.30 -2.07 17.71
CA ALA A 12 -10.07 -1.30 17.56
C ALA A 12 -8.82 -2.05 18.06
N ASP A 13 -8.97 -3.00 18.98
CA ASP A 13 -7.88 -3.86 19.46
C ASP A 13 -7.55 -5.02 18.52
N GLN A 14 -8.43 -5.33 17.56
CA GLN A 14 -8.21 -6.36 16.52
C GLN A 14 -7.56 -5.80 15.25
N LEU A 15 -7.33 -4.49 15.18
CA LEU A 15 -6.73 -3.84 14.02
C LEU A 15 -5.26 -4.24 13.84
N VAL A 16 -4.90 -4.57 12.60
CA VAL A 16 -3.54 -4.97 12.22
C VAL A 16 -2.80 -3.82 11.55
N TYR A 17 -3.47 -3.06 10.68
CA TYR A 17 -2.85 -1.91 10.04
C TYR A 17 -3.88 -0.93 9.46
N PHE A 18 -3.41 0.30 9.22
CA PHE A 18 -4.14 1.29 8.44
C PHE A 18 -3.47 1.47 7.08
N SER A 19 -4.27 1.67 6.04
CA SER A 19 -3.78 1.85 4.67
C SER A 19 -4.58 2.91 3.92
N LEU A 20 -3.97 3.48 2.89
CA LEU A 20 -4.67 4.19 1.82
C LEU A 20 -4.91 3.20 0.68
N ARG A 21 -6.15 2.76 0.51
CA ARG A 21 -6.56 1.84 -0.57
C ARG A 21 -6.94 2.62 -1.82
N LEU A 22 -6.41 2.24 -2.98
CA LEU A 22 -6.75 2.88 -4.25
C LEU A 22 -8.19 2.55 -4.69
N SER A 23 -8.92 3.55 -5.17
CA SER A 23 -10.31 3.41 -5.61
C SER A 23 -10.46 2.82 -7.01
N SER A 24 -9.41 2.82 -7.83
CA SER A 24 -9.45 2.33 -9.21
C SER A 24 -8.24 1.44 -9.54
N PRO A 25 -8.20 0.19 -9.03
CA PRO A 25 -7.10 -0.73 -9.29
C PRO A 25 -6.84 -0.99 -10.78
N ALA A 26 -7.89 -1.06 -11.60
CA ALA A 26 -7.76 -1.26 -13.04
C ALA A 26 -7.09 -0.07 -13.76
N ALA A 27 -7.44 1.16 -13.39
CA ALA A 27 -6.81 2.36 -13.94
C ALA A 27 -5.33 2.42 -13.53
N PHE A 28 -5.04 2.12 -12.27
CA PHE A 28 -3.67 2.01 -11.79
C PHE A 28 -2.86 0.96 -12.57
N ALA A 29 -3.38 -0.26 -12.69
CA ALA A 29 -2.73 -1.35 -13.42
C ALA A 29 -2.50 -1.00 -14.90
N SER A 30 -3.45 -0.31 -15.55
CA SER A 30 -3.32 0.15 -16.94
C SER A 30 -2.16 1.12 -17.14
N VAL A 31 -1.87 1.99 -16.16
CA VAL A 31 -0.74 2.93 -16.25
C VAL A 31 0.59 2.21 -15.98
N VAL A 32 0.60 1.21 -15.09
CA VAL A 32 1.77 0.33 -14.93
C VAL A 32 2.04 -0.41 -16.25
N ASP A 33 1.00 -0.91 -16.91
CA ASP A 33 1.10 -1.53 -18.23
C ASP A 33 1.70 -0.59 -19.27
N GLU A 34 1.22 0.65 -19.34
CA GLU A 34 1.76 1.69 -20.22
C GLU A 34 3.24 1.97 -19.94
N ALA A 35 3.62 2.02 -18.66
CA ALA A 35 5.01 2.23 -18.25
C ALA A 35 5.97 1.15 -18.80
N PHE A 36 5.48 -0.05 -19.10
CA PHE A 36 6.27 -1.14 -19.69
C PHE A 36 5.97 -1.41 -21.17
N ALA A 37 5.06 -0.68 -21.81
CA ALA A 37 4.65 -0.93 -23.20
C ALA A 37 5.79 -0.76 -24.22
N HIS A 38 6.76 0.12 -23.92
CA HIS A 38 7.93 0.40 -24.75
C HIS A 38 9.26 0.06 -24.06
N ALA A 39 9.20 -0.68 -22.95
CA ALA A 39 10.38 -1.16 -22.25
C ALA A 39 11.08 -2.24 -23.10
N ASP A 40 12.41 -2.27 -23.05
CA ASP A 40 13.17 -3.36 -23.66
C ASP A 40 12.91 -4.70 -22.91
N PRO A 41 13.23 -5.85 -23.51
CA PRO A 41 12.95 -7.15 -22.90
C PRO A 41 13.60 -7.37 -21.54
N ASP A 42 14.76 -6.75 -21.28
CA ASP A 42 15.48 -6.88 -20.01
C ASP A 42 14.82 -6.02 -18.92
N GLU A 43 14.43 -4.79 -19.23
CA GLU A 43 13.66 -3.92 -18.33
C GLU A 43 12.28 -4.50 -18.01
N ALA A 44 11.56 -5.02 -19.02
CA ALA A 44 10.20 -5.54 -18.86
C ALA A 44 10.15 -6.96 -18.25
N GLN A 45 11.29 -7.66 -18.15
CA GLN A 45 11.33 -9.10 -17.88
C GLN A 45 10.49 -9.51 -16.66
N PHE A 46 10.73 -8.85 -15.51
CA PHE A 46 10.05 -9.20 -14.27
C PHE A 46 8.56 -8.81 -14.30
N TYR A 47 8.22 -7.67 -14.90
CA TYR A 47 6.82 -7.27 -15.05
C TYR A 47 6.03 -8.27 -15.90
N GLN A 48 6.60 -8.69 -17.03
CA GLN A 48 5.98 -9.69 -17.91
C GLN A 48 5.84 -11.04 -17.19
N TYR A 49 6.84 -11.43 -16.40
CA TYR A 49 6.73 -12.61 -15.54
C TYR A 49 5.54 -12.49 -14.59
N LEU A 50 5.37 -11.37 -13.88
CA LEU A 50 4.25 -11.17 -12.97
C LEU A 50 2.90 -11.27 -13.69
N LYS A 51 2.77 -10.65 -14.87
CA LYS A 51 1.55 -10.71 -15.69
C LYS A 51 1.21 -12.13 -16.12
N GLN A 52 2.17 -12.84 -16.73
CA GLN A 52 1.96 -14.17 -17.30
C GLN A 52 1.60 -15.21 -16.24
N ASN A 53 2.05 -15.00 -15.00
CA ASN A 53 1.81 -15.91 -13.88
C ASN A 53 0.66 -15.45 -12.97
N ASN A 54 -0.12 -14.44 -13.35
CA ASN A 54 -1.19 -13.87 -12.52
C ASN A 54 -0.72 -13.47 -11.11
N ARG A 55 0.47 -12.88 -11.01
CA ARG A 55 1.12 -12.48 -9.75
C ARG A 55 1.00 -10.98 -9.45
N ILE A 56 0.30 -10.22 -10.29
CA ILE A 56 -0.05 -8.83 -10.00
C ILE A 56 -1.22 -8.82 -9.02
N GLN A 57 -1.15 -7.98 -7.98
CA GLN A 57 -2.23 -7.84 -7.02
C GLN A 57 -3.52 -7.35 -7.70
N SER A 58 -4.67 -7.85 -7.26
CA SER A 58 -5.98 -7.37 -7.72
C SER A 58 -6.39 -6.05 -7.06
N GLU A 59 -5.77 -5.71 -5.95
CA GLU A 59 -6.04 -4.53 -5.14
C GLU A 59 -4.74 -3.90 -4.69
N PHE A 60 -4.69 -2.58 -4.66
CA PHE A 60 -3.48 -1.83 -4.33
C PHE A 60 -3.74 -0.91 -3.15
N HIS A 61 -2.81 -0.91 -2.21
CA HIS A 61 -2.86 -0.04 -1.05
C HIS A 61 -1.46 0.39 -0.63
N VAL A 62 -1.39 1.52 0.07
CA VAL A 62 -0.20 1.98 0.75
C VAL A 62 -0.40 1.81 2.24
N THR A 63 0.41 0.98 2.90
CA THR A 63 0.35 0.84 4.36
C THR A 63 0.85 2.11 5.02
N LEU A 64 -0.02 2.75 5.82
CA LEU A 64 0.27 3.97 6.55
C LEU A 64 0.96 3.64 7.88
N ILE A 65 0.44 2.66 8.61
CA ILE A 65 1.06 2.16 9.85
C ILE A 65 0.60 0.73 10.14
N HIS A 66 1.53 -0.15 10.50
CA HIS A 66 1.25 -1.48 10.99
C HIS A 66 1.26 -1.49 12.53
N VAL A 67 0.52 -2.41 13.14
CA VAL A 67 0.43 -2.55 14.60
C VAL A 67 1.80 -2.78 15.26
N ASN A 68 2.73 -3.39 14.53
CA ASN A 68 4.11 -3.60 14.98
C ASN A 68 4.91 -2.29 15.12
N ASP A 69 4.49 -1.23 14.42
CA ASP A 69 5.16 0.08 14.44
C ASP A 69 4.57 1.02 15.51
N ARG A 70 3.50 0.61 16.21
CA ARG A 70 2.75 1.47 17.15
C ARG A 70 3.60 1.97 18.33
N THR A 71 4.59 1.19 18.77
CA THR A 71 5.46 1.58 19.90
C THR A 71 6.49 2.62 19.48
N ALA A 72 6.96 2.54 18.22
CA ALA A 72 7.87 3.52 17.64
C ALA A 72 7.12 4.79 17.16
N ASN A 73 5.86 4.65 16.76
CA ASN A 73 5.03 5.74 16.20
C ASN A 73 3.66 5.85 16.88
N PRO A 74 3.60 6.02 18.22
CA PRO A 74 2.34 5.97 18.96
C PRO A 74 1.35 7.06 18.53
N GLY A 75 1.84 8.28 18.23
CA GLY A 75 0.98 9.37 17.78
C GLY A 75 0.27 9.09 16.46
N ILE A 76 0.90 8.37 15.52
CA ILE A 76 0.30 8.00 14.24
C ILE A 76 -0.75 6.91 14.47
N TRP A 77 -0.43 5.89 15.28
CA TRP A 77 -1.34 4.79 15.58
C TRP A 77 -2.61 5.29 16.29
N GLU A 78 -2.45 6.07 17.36
CA GLU A 78 -3.58 6.59 18.14
C GLU A 78 -4.44 7.55 17.32
N LYS A 79 -3.84 8.34 16.41
CA LYS A 79 -4.62 9.17 15.48
C LYS A 79 -5.56 8.32 14.63
N TYR A 80 -5.04 7.32 13.91
CA TYR A 80 -5.89 6.50 13.04
C TYR A 80 -6.87 5.62 13.83
N LYS A 81 -6.48 5.15 15.04
CA LYS A 81 -7.38 4.43 15.95
C LYS A 81 -8.54 5.33 16.40
N ALA A 82 -8.30 6.61 16.69
CA ALA A 82 -9.34 7.57 17.03
C ALA A 82 -10.26 7.88 15.83
N ASP A 83 -9.68 8.14 14.65
CA ASP A 83 -10.44 8.37 13.41
C ASP A 83 -11.36 7.16 13.09
N TYR A 84 -10.87 5.95 13.32
CA TYR A 84 -11.63 4.71 13.16
C TYR A 84 -12.85 4.62 14.09
N LYS A 85 -12.65 4.89 15.38
CA LYS A 85 -13.76 4.90 16.35
C LYS A 85 -14.82 5.95 16.01
N GLU A 86 -14.39 7.13 15.60
CA GLU A 86 -15.30 8.17 15.13
C GLU A 86 -16.07 7.71 13.88
N ALA A 87 -15.38 7.14 12.90
CA ALA A 87 -16.00 6.63 11.68
C ALA A 87 -17.02 5.51 11.96
N LEU A 88 -16.71 4.56 12.86
CA LEU A 88 -17.64 3.53 13.31
C LEU A 88 -18.89 4.11 13.98
N SER A 89 -18.74 5.17 14.78
CA SER A 89 -19.88 5.80 15.45
C SER A 89 -20.85 6.49 14.48
N ARG A 90 -20.33 6.96 13.33
CA ARG A 90 -21.11 7.58 12.25
C ARG A 90 -21.68 6.55 11.28
N ALA A 91 -20.96 5.44 11.07
CA ALA A 91 -21.42 4.34 10.26
C ALA A 91 -22.65 3.68 10.94
N GLY A 92 -23.70 3.45 10.16
CA GLY A 92 -24.81 2.62 10.62
C GLY A 92 -24.33 1.20 10.95
N SER A 93 -25.17 0.43 11.66
CA SER A 93 -24.83 -0.95 12.00
C SER A 93 -24.56 -1.79 10.74
N GLY A 94 -23.32 -2.24 10.54
CA GLY A 94 -22.98 -3.25 9.52
C GLY A 94 -21.61 -3.07 8.83
N ASP A 95 -21.09 -1.85 8.73
CA ASP A 95 -19.77 -1.60 8.15
C ASP A 95 -18.70 -1.53 9.24
N LEU A 96 -17.86 -2.56 9.30
CA LEU A 96 -16.75 -2.66 10.25
C LEU A 96 -15.48 -1.96 9.77
N THR A 97 -15.45 -1.54 8.51
CA THR A 97 -14.30 -0.90 7.86
C THR A 97 -14.70 0.42 7.18
N PRO A 98 -15.35 1.35 7.91
CA PRO A 98 -15.76 2.61 7.32
C PRO A 98 -14.55 3.41 6.83
N SER A 99 -14.75 4.18 5.76
CA SER A 99 -13.72 5.10 5.26
C SER A 99 -13.37 6.14 6.33
N LEU A 100 -12.07 6.35 6.57
CA LEU A 100 -11.56 7.34 7.52
C LEU A 100 -11.25 8.69 6.86
N GLY A 101 -11.40 8.77 5.53
CA GLY A 101 -11.12 9.96 4.75
C GLY A 101 -10.60 9.61 3.36
N ALA A 102 -10.68 10.58 2.45
CA ALA A 102 -10.07 10.46 1.13
C ALA A 102 -8.56 10.75 1.20
N GLY A 103 -7.82 10.14 0.29
CA GLY A 103 -6.41 10.43 0.07
C GLY A 103 -5.99 10.18 -1.36
N GLU A 104 -4.78 10.57 -1.68
CA GLU A 104 -4.18 10.46 -3.01
C GLU A 104 -2.77 9.90 -2.91
N VAL A 105 -2.46 9.04 -3.87
CA VAL A 105 -1.13 8.50 -4.11
C VAL A 105 -0.48 9.27 -5.24
N LEU A 106 0.70 9.81 -4.97
CA LEU A 106 1.57 10.48 -5.93
C LEU A 106 2.70 9.51 -6.28
N PRO A 107 2.68 8.90 -7.48
CA PRO A 107 3.71 7.98 -7.93
C PRO A 107 5.07 8.65 -8.07
N ASP A 108 6.14 7.89 -7.82
CA ASP A 108 7.51 8.34 -8.01
C ASP A 108 8.26 7.38 -8.95
N HIS A 109 8.58 6.18 -8.47
CA HIS A 109 9.38 5.20 -9.22
C HIS A 109 8.82 3.79 -9.06
N LEU A 110 8.77 3.04 -10.15
CA LEU A 110 8.69 1.58 -10.08
C LEU A 110 10.06 1.04 -9.72
N VAL A 111 10.12 0.15 -8.73
CA VAL A 111 11.35 -0.45 -8.21
C VAL A 111 11.14 -1.95 -8.11
N TRP A 112 12.07 -2.74 -8.62
CA TRP A 112 11.97 -4.20 -8.60
C TRP A 112 13.31 -4.89 -8.57
N ASP A 113 13.29 -6.14 -8.11
CA ASP A 113 14.33 -7.14 -8.32
C ASP A 113 13.69 -8.40 -8.93
N GLN A 114 14.31 -9.57 -8.76
CA GLN A 114 13.76 -10.85 -9.25
C GLN A 114 12.69 -11.44 -8.30
N ARG A 115 12.39 -10.78 -7.18
CA ARG A 115 11.51 -11.28 -6.11
C ARG A 115 10.23 -10.46 -5.98
N ILE A 116 10.32 -9.14 -6.05
CA ILE A 116 9.20 -8.24 -5.78
C ILE A 116 9.29 -6.96 -6.62
N MET A 117 8.12 -6.45 -7.00
CA MET A 117 7.97 -5.15 -7.64
C MET A 117 7.07 -4.27 -6.78
N ALA A 118 7.48 -3.02 -6.58
CA ALA A 118 6.73 -2.02 -5.83
C ALA A 118 6.80 -0.66 -6.53
N LEU A 119 5.75 0.13 -6.33
CA LEU A 119 5.72 1.53 -6.69
C LEU A 119 6.07 2.36 -5.46
N ALA A 120 7.18 3.09 -5.48
CA ALA A 120 7.49 4.13 -4.50
C ALA A 120 6.53 5.31 -4.69
N VAL A 121 6.01 5.84 -3.59
CA VAL A 121 4.98 6.90 -3.64
C VAL A 121 5.13 7.92 -2.52
N LYS A 122 4.41 9.04 -2.68
CA LYS A 122 4.00 9.91 -1.57
C LYS A 122 2.48 9.78 -1.39
N VAL A 123 2.01 10.02 -0.16
CA VAL A 123 0.58 9.95 0.19
C VAL A 123 0.11 11.27 0.78
N ASN A 124 -0.95 11.82 0.22
CA ASN A 124 -1.56 13.06 0.67
C ASN A 124 -3.02 12.82 1.06
N GLY A 125 -3.48 13.55 2.07
CA GLY A 125 -4.87 13.71 2.42
C GLY A 125 -5.32 15.12 2.04
N LYS A 126 -6.52 15.49 2.49
CA LYS A 126 -7.11 16.81 2.21
C LYS A 126 -6.22 17.98 2.65
N ASP A 127 -5.58 17.86 3.81
CA ASP A 127 -4.87 18.96 4.47
C ASP A 127 -3.33 18.83 4.36
N GLY A 128 -2.84 18.00 3.43
CA GLY A 128 -1.40 17.78 3.20
C GLY A 128 -0.98 16.31 3.36
N PRO A 129 0.31 16.02 3.60
CA PRO A 129 0.81 14.65 3.70
C PRO A 129 0.07 13.84 4.76
N LEU A 130 -0.32 12.59 4.43
CA LEU A 130 -0.87 11.68 5.41
C LEU A 130 0.23 11.20 6.37
N PRO A 131 -0.01 11.19 7.70
CA PRO A 131 0.92 10.56 8.64
C PRO A 131 1.18 9.11 8.26
N CYS A 132 2.45 8.76 8.05
CA CYS A 132 2.86 7.43 7.63
C CYS A 132 4.09 7.01 8.45
N ALA A 133 3.98 5.89 9.18
CA ALA A 133 5.08 5.28 9.92
C ALA A 133 6.05 4.53 9.00
N ASN A 134 5.58 4.12 7.81
CA ASN A 134 6.43 3.50 6.83
C ASN A 134 7.38 4.55 6.21
N ALA A 135 8.67 4.42 6.50
CA ALA A 135 9.71 5.32 5.96
C ALA A 135 9.83 5.28 4.42
N ASN A 136 9.34 4.21 3.80
CA ASN A 136 9.31 4.03 2.36
C ASN A 136 7.88 3.78 1.89
N PRO A 137 6.98 4.79 1.85
CA PRO A 137 5.61 4.57 1.41
C PRO A 137 5.59 3.99 -0.02
N HIS A 138 4.83 2.91 -0.19
CA HIS A 138 4.76 2.19 -1.46
C HIS A 138 3.46 1.42 -1.61
N ALA A 139 3.15 1.06 -2.86
CA ALA A 139 2.19 0.02 -3.20
C ALA A 139 2.93 -1.17 -3.82
N THR A 140 2.73 -2.38 -3.29
CA THR A 140 3.29 -3.59 -3.89
C THR A 140 2.54 -3.92 -5.19
N ILE A 141 3.27 -4.15 -6.29
CA ILE A 141 2.67 -4.54 -7.57
C ILE A 141 2.44 -6.05 -7.61
N GLY A 142 3.43 -6.83 -7.18
CA GLY A 142 3.40 -8.28 -7.19
C GLY A 142 4.68 -8.92 -6.66
N THR A 143 4.59 -10.19 -6.33
CA THR A 143 5.72 -11.03 -5.88
C THR A 143 5.93 -12.20 -6.83
N ALA A 144 7.16 -12.70 -6.95
CA ALA A 144 7.45 -13.81 -7.85
C ALA A 144 6.67 -15.08 -7.48
N ASP A 145 6.48 -15.32 -6.18
CA ASP A 145 5.72 -16.43 -5.64
C ASP A 145 5.14 -16.15 -4.23
N ASP A 146 4.36 -17.08 -3.68
CA ASP A 146 3.62 -16.93 -2.41
C ASP A 146 4.49 -17.08 -1.15
N SER A 147 5.72 -17.57 -1.30
CA SER A 147 6.69 -17.61 -0.21
C SER A 147 7.24 -16.22 0.11
N ILE A 148 7.21 -15.31 -0.88
CA ILE A 148 7.69 -13.93 -0.77
C ILE A 148 6.59 -13.07 -0.17
N LYS A 149 6.89 -12.38 0.93
CA LYS A 149 5.90 -11.57 1.63
C LYS A 149 5.94 -10.13 1.13
N ALA A 150 4.77 -9.53 0.89
CA ALA A 150 4.67 -8.17 0.37
C ALA A 150 5.45 -7.14 1.22
N PHE A 151 5.55 -7.34 2.54
CA PHE A 151 6.33 -6.46 3.42
C PHE A 151 7.83 -6.39 3.08
N GLU A 152 8.38 -7.38 2.34
CA GLU A 152 9.77 -7.36 1.85
C GLU A 152 10.05 -6.17 0.92
N SER A 153 9.02 -5.57 0.32
CA SER A 153 9.20 -4.37 -0.50
C SER A 153 9.73 -3.17 0.29
N ASN A 154 9.56 -3.15 1.62
CA ASN A 154 10.25 -2.18 2.48
C ASN A 154 11.78 -2.29 2.40
N ASP A 155 12.32 -3.51 2.43
CA ASP A 155 13.77 -3.76 2.33
C ASP A 155 14.26 -3.41 0.93
N LEU A 156 13.51 -3.79 -0.12
CA LEU A 156 13.83 -3.43 -1.50
C LEU A 156 13.97 -1.92 -1.68
N LEU A 157 12.96 -1.15 -1.23
CA LEU A 157 12.94 0.31 -1.38
C LEU A 157 14.00 1.00 -0.54
N LYS A 158 14.25 0.51 0.67
CA LYS A 158 15.35 1.00 1.51
C LYS A 158 16.68 0.83 0.78
N ARG A 159 16.97 -0.39 0.31
CA ARG A 159 18.20 -0.70 -0.42
C ARG A 159 18.34 0.11 -1.70
N TRP A 160 17.26 0.29 -2.44
CA TRP A 160 17.24 1.15 -3.63
C TRP A 160 17.66 2.59 -3.31
N ARG A 161 17.09 3.19 -2.25
CA ARG A 161 17.43 4.56 -1.82
C ARG A 161 18.87 4.68 -1.30
N GLU A 162 19.38 3.63 -0.67
CA GLU A 162 20.76 3.57 -0.15
C GLU A 162 21.79 3.20 -1.23
N GLY A 163 21.35 2.78 -2.43
CA GLY A 163 22.22 2.28 -3.48
C GLY A 163 22.79 0.88 -3.21
N ASP A 164 22.20 0.11 -2.29
CA ASP A 164 22.69 -1.19 -1.85
C ASP A 164 22.29 -2.36 -2.79
N GLN A 165 23.28 -2.87 -3.51
CA GLN A 165 23.14 -4.00 -4.44
C GLN A 165 23.57 -5.36 -3.84
N SER A 166 23.84 -5.43 -2.53
CA SER A 166 24.43 -6.62 -1.89
C SER A 166 23.61 -7.91 -1.98
N LYS A 167 22.27 -7.81 -2.09
CA LYS A 167 21.37 -8.97 -2.24
C LYS A 167 20.80 -9.10 -3.67
N GLY A 168 21.54 -8.61 -4.66
CA GLY A 168 21.17 -8.69 -6.07
C GLY A 168 20.76 -7.35 -6.67
N SER A 169 20.72 -7.33 -8.01
CA SER A 169 20.50 -6.14 -8.82
C SER A 169 19.09 -5.60 -8.65
N ILE A 170 19.00 -4.38 -8.13
CA ILE A 170 17.78 -3.58 -8.07
C ILE A 170 17.66 -2.78 -9.36
N ARG A 171 16.48 -2.87 -9.99
CA ARG A 171 16.10 -2.09 -11.15
C ARG A 171 15.06 -1.05 -10.73
N SER A 172 15.06 0.07 -11.42
CA SER A 172 14.06 1.12 -11.19
C SER A 172 13.81 1.94 -12.44
N LYS A 173 12.59 2.43 -12.60
CA LYS A 173 12.23 3.42 -13.61
C LYS A 173 11.27 4.45 -13.05
N ALA A 174 11.38 5.68 -13.54
CA ALA A 174 10.44 6.74 -13.20
C ALA A 174 9.03 6.32 -13.62
N PHE A 175 8.05 6.59 -12.76
CA PHE A 175 6.65 6.41 -13.12
C PHE A 175 6.23 7.50 -14.14
N PRO A 176 5.35 7.20 -15.10
CA PRO A 176 4.81 8.22 -15.99
C PRO A 176 4.29 9.45 -15.23
N GLY A 177 4.67 10.64 -15.67
CA GLY A 177 4.26 11.89 -15.03
C GLY A 177 2.77 12.22 -15.27
N GLY A 178 2.20 13.07 -14.42
CA GLY A 178 0.82 13.55 -14.58
C GLY A 178 -0.26 12.62 -14.00
N TYR A 179 0.14 11.53 -13.35
CA TYR A 179 -0.78 10.60 -12.70
C TYR A 179 -0.86 10.83 -11.20
N THR A 180 -2.08 10.80 -10.69
CA THR A 180 -2.42 10.76 -9.25
C THR A 180 -3.55 9.76 -9.07
N PHE A 181 -3.47 8.92 -8.04
CA PHE A 181 -4.47 7.88 -7.79
C PHE A 181 -5.23 8.16 -6.50
N GLY A 182 -6.52 8.43 -6.61
CA GLY A 182 -7.41 8.61 -5.46
C GLY A 182 -7.68 7.30 -4.72
N GLY A 183 -7.93 7.43 -3.43
CA GLY A 183 -8.19 6.32 -2.52
C GLY A 183 -8.91 6.73 -1.25
N SER A 184 -9.18 5.74 -0.40
CA SER A 184 -9.72 5.93 0.94
C SER A 184 -8.80 5.34 2.00
N VAL A 185 -8.69 6.04 3.12
CA VAL A 185 -8.02 5.52 4.31
C VAL A 185 -8.93 4.49 4.98
N GLN A 186 -8.38 3.32 5.27
CA GLN A 186 -9.12 2.18 5.81
C GLN A 186 -8.37 1.51 6.96
N ALA A 187 -9.13 0.95 7.88
CA ALA A 187 -8.65 0.05 8.92
C ALA A 187 -8.72 -1.39 8.42
N ASN A 188 -7.72 -2.21 8.74
CA ASN A 188 -7.63 -3.59 8.28
C ASN A 188 -7.42 -4.53 9.47
N PHE A 189 -8.18 -5.62 9.48
CA PHE A 189 -8.13 -6.68 10.49
C PHE A 189 -7.23 -7.82 10.03
N ALA A 190 -6.92 -8.76 10.94
CA ALA A 190 -6.32 -10.03 10.55
C ALA A 190 -7.30 -10.79 9.66
N GLY A 191 -6.82 -11.20 8.47
CA GLY A 191 -7.57 -12.08 7.56
C GLY A 191 -7.58 -13.53 8.01
#